data_AF-A0A168QLX0-F1
#
_entry.id   AF-A0A168QLX0-F1
#
_cell.length_a   1.000
_cell.length_b   1.000
_cell.length_c   1.000
_cell.angle_alpha   90.00
_cell.angle_beta   90.00
_cell.angle_gamma   90.00
#
_symmetry.space_group_name_H-M   'P 1'
#
loop_
_entity.id
_entity.type
_entity.pdbx_description
1 polymer ?
#
loop_
_entity_poly.entity_id
_entity_poly.type
_entity_poly.pdbx_seq_one_letter_code
_entity_poly.pdbx_strand_id
1 'polypeptide(L)'
;MLNRKSLLWRIVHSWWILLTLIFFLYWSAFFYIAMRVKSKPFAIWGVVYAVTCFGGLALISSNEQESWQMNVGVPLLLISWIISIIHAFKVRKEYLLRLEARQLSSLREEKELKRKIEDEYGVDFNLNTTEPEHSKRPLPQTVPTKGNLIRQSSHNE
;
A
#
# COMPACT_ATOMS: atom_id res chain seq x y z
N MET A 1 17.30 -6.64 9.79
CA MET A 1 16.72 -7.47 8.72
C MET A 1 16.38 -6.57 7.53
N LEU A 2 17.28 -6.41 6.56
CA LEU A 2 17.07 -5.56 5.36
C LEU A 2 17.44 -6.28 4.05
N ASN A 3 17.75 -7.58 4.11
CA ASN A 3 18.52 -8.28 3.08
C ASN A 3 17.77 -9.43 2.37
N ARG A 4 16.43 -9.55 2.51
CA ARG A 4 15.66 -10.59 1.81
C ARG A 4 14.89 -10.13 0.57
N LYS A 5 14.72 -8.82 0.36
CA LYS A 5 14.01 -8.30 -0.81
C LYS A 5 15.01 -7.89 -1.89
N SER A 6 14.78 -8.35 -3.13
CA SER A 6 15.69 -8.12 -4.26
C SER A 6 15.92 -6.62 -4.49
N LEU A 7 17.13 -6.24 -4.90
CA LEU A 7 17.44 -4.87 -5.32
C LEU A 7 16.48 -4.40 -6.42
N LEU A 8 16.04 -5.33 -7.28
CA LEU A 8 15.01 -5.13 -8.30
C LEU A 8 13.68 -4.64 -7.69
N TRP A 9 13.21 -5.24 -6.60
CA TRP A 9 11.98 -4.80 -5.93
C TRP A 9 12.07 -3.33 -5.50
N ARG A 10 13.22 -2.93 -4.95
CA ARG A 10 13.47 -1.54 -4.54
C ARG A 10 13.49 -0.59 -5.74
N ILE A 11 14.06 -1.00 -6.87
CA ILE A 11 14.16 -0.18 -8.09
C ILE A 11 12.77 0.02 -8.71
N VAL A 12 12.02 -1.06 -8.93
CA VAL A 12 10.67 -1.01 -9.50
C VAL A 12 9.75 -0.12 -8.67
N HIS A 13 9.80 -0.24 -7.34
CA HIS A 13 8.98 0.59 -6.44
C HIS A 13 9.52 2.01 -6.23
N SER A 14 10.68 2.35 -6.80
CA SER A 14 11.28 3.69 -6.75
C SER A 14 11.09 4.48 -8.07
N TRP A 15 10.30 3.97 -9.02
CA TRP A 15 10.07 4.65 -10.30
C TRP A 15 9.56 6.09 -10.14
N TRP A 16 8.82 6.37 -9.06
CA TRP A 16 8.29 7.71 -8.77
C TRP A 16 9.36 8.80 -8.63
N ILE A 17 10.62 8.43 -8.37
CA ILE A 17 11.73 9.40 -8.29
C ILE A 17 11.99 10.03 -9.66
N LEU A 18 11.76 9.31 -10.76
CA LEU A 18 11.89 9.89 -12.10
C LEU A 18 10.91 11.05 -12.31
N LEU A 19 9.73 11.03 -11.66
CA LEU A 19 8.79 12.15 -11.73
C LEU A 19 9.33 13.41 -11.03
N THR A 20 10.21 13.27 -10.05
CA THR A 20 10.84 14.43 -9.38
C THR A 20 11.95 15.07 -10.23
N LEU A 21 12.54 14.33 -11.16
CA LEU A 21 13.51 14.85 -12.12
C LEU A 21 12.85 15.67 -13.22
N ILE A 22 11.59 15.43 -13.52
CA ILE A 22 10.85 16.20 -14.51
C ILE A 22 10.49 17.55 -13.88
N PHE A 23 11.04 18.62 -14.46
CA PHE A 23 10.68 19.99 -14.09
C PHE A 23 9.15 20.16 -14.18
N PHE A 24 8.54 20.87 -13.23
CA PHE A 24 7.08 21.01 -13.02
C PHE A 24 6.29 19.82 -12.49
N LEU A 25 6.76 18.57 -12.61
CA LEU A 25 5.98 17.39 -12.18
C LEU A 25 6.38 16.86 -10.80
N TYR A 26 7.33 17.50 -10.12
CA TYR A 26 7.86 17.02 -8.84
C TYR A 26 6.78 16.89 -7.74
N TRP A 27 5.79 17.80 -7.69
CA TRP A 27 4.68 17.74 -6.73
C TRP A 27 3.79 16.50 -6.91
N SER A 28 3.60 16.05 -8.16
CA SER A 28 2.78 14.87 -8.48
C SER A 28 3.38 13.58 -7.92
N ALA A 29 4.72 13.52 -7.84
CA ALA A 29 5.44 12.38 -7.26
C ALA A 29 5.14 12.23 -5.76
N PHE A 30 5.08 13.35 -5.03
CA PHE A 30 4.73 13.36 -3.61
C PHE A 30 3.27 12.97 -3.37
N PHE A 31 2.37 13.37 -4.27
CA PHE A 31 0.96 12.97 -4.21
C PHE A 31 0.79 11.46 -4.48
N TYR A 32 1.52 10.93 -5.46
CA TYR A 32 1.53 9.50 -5.79
C TYR A 32 1.94 8.65 -4.59
N ILE A 33 3.06 8.99 -3.92
CA ILE A 33 3.51 8.24 -2.74
C ILE A 33 2.56 8.40 -1.54
N ALA A 34 1.91 9.56 -1.41
CA ALA A 34 0.94 9.80 -0.35
C ALA A 34 -0.28 8.89 -0.49
N MET A 35 -0.81 8.76 -1.70
CA MET A 35 -1.89 7.81 -2.01
C MET A 35 -1.44 6.37 -1.79
N ARG A 36 -0.21 6.03 -2.19
CA ARG A 36 0.25 4.64 -2.13
C ARG A 36 0.53 4.14 -0.72
N VAL A 37 1.05 5.00 0.15
CA VAL A 37 1.32 4.67 1.56
C VAL A 37 0.18 5.09 2.48
N LYS A 38 -0.86 5.76 1.95
CA LYS A 38 -1.97 6.36 2.72
C LYS A 38 -1.44 7.11 3.95
N SER A 39 -0.44 7.95 3.75
CA SER A 39 0.29 8.63 4.82
C SER A 39 0.08 10.14 4.72
N LYS A 40 -0.60 10.70 5.73
CA LYS A 40 -0.86 12.13 5.87
C LYS A 40 0.38 13.02 5.73
N PRO A 41 1.55 12.72 6.36
CA PRO A 41 2.72 13.58 6.22
C PRO A 41 3.20 13.72 4.77
N PHE A 42 3.15 12.67 3.95
CA PHE A 42 3.54 12.76 2.55
C PHE A 42 2.56 13.59 1.72
N ALA A 43 1.27 13.54 2.06
CA ALA A 43 0.26 14.38 1.42
C ALA A 43 0.52 15.86 1.70
N ILE A 44 0.86 16.22 2.94
CA ILE A 44 1.20 17.60 3.34
C ILE A 44 2.38 18.11 2.51
N TRP A 45 3.45 17.32 2.39
CA TRP A 45 4.59 17.70 1.54
C TRP A 45 4.20 17.91 0.08
N GLY A 46 3.36 17.03 -0.48
CA GLY A 46 2.82 17.20 -1.83
C GLY A 46 2.07 18.52 -2.00
N VAL A 47 1.25 18.91 -1.02
CA VAL A 47 0.53 20.20 -1.03
C VAL A 47 1.50 21.37 -0.93
N VAL A 48 2.49 21.32 -0.04
CA VAL A 48 3.51 22.38 0.11
C VAL A 48 4.24 22.61 -1.22
N TYR A 49 4.72 21.54 -1.86
CA TYR A 49 5.41 21.65 -3.15
C TYR A 49 4.49 22.11 -4.28
N ALA A 50 3.23 21.70 -4.29
CA ALA A 50 2.24 22.18 -5.26
C ALA A 50 2.01 23.69 -5.10
N VAL A 51 1.79 24.17 -3.87
CA VAL A 51 1.60 25.59 -3.57
C VAL A 51 2.82 26.42 -3.97
N THR A 52 4.04 25.96 -3.66
CA THR A 52 5.26 26.64 -4.09
C THR A 52 5.39 26.69 -5.61
N CYS A 53 5.05 25.61 -6.31
CA CYS A 53 5.09 25.55 -7.77
C CYS A 53 4.08 26.53 -8.40
N PHE A 54 2.80 26.44 -8.01
CA PHE A 54 1.74 27.30 -8.53
C PHE A 54 1.93 28.77 -8.12
N GLY A 55 2.46 29.05 -6.93
CA GLY A 55 2.80 30.39 -6.50
C GLY A 55 3.94 31.00 -7.33
N GLY A 56 5.01 30.23 -7.59
CA GLY A 56 6.10 30.67 -8.47
C GLY A 56 5.63 30.90 -9.91
N LEU A 57 4.77 30.03 -10.42
CA LEU A 57 4.11 30.20 -11.72
C LEU A 57 3.26 31.46 -11.79
N ALA A 58 2.43 31.70 -10.76
CA ALA A 58 1.57 32.86 -10.70
C ALA A 58 2.39 34.16 -10.77
N LEU A 59 3.50 34.22 -10.03
CA LEU A 59 4.44 35.36 -10.06
C LEU A 59 5.02 35.58 -11.47
N ILE A 60 5.44 34.53 -12.16
CA ILE A 60 6.01 34.62 -13.51
C ILE A 60 4.94 34.95 -14.57
N SER A 61 3.70 34.51 -14.37
CA SER A 61 2.59 34.71 -15.32
C SER A 61 1.90 36.06 -15.21
N SER A 62 2.25 36.88 -14.21
CA SER A 62 1.66 38.20 -14.06
C SER A 62 2.03 39.10 -15.25
N ASN A 63 1.01 39.72 -15.87
CA ASN A 63 1.14 40.51 -17.11
C ASN A 63 1.87 41.84 -16.92
N GLU A 64 2.03 42.29 -15.67
CA GLU A 64 2.89 43.40 -15.34
C GLU A 64 4.31 42.85 -15.23
N GLN A 65 5.11 43.14 -16.25
CA GLN A 65 6.50 42.70 -16.37
C GLN A 65 7.39 43.45 -15.37
N GLU A 66 7.00 43.55 -14.09
CA GLU A 66 7.90 44.11 -13.10
C GLU A 66 9.06 43.14 -12.89
N SER A 67 10.27 43.69 -12.97
CA SER A 67 11.50 42.91 -12.92
C SER A 67 11.64 42.11 -11.61
N TRP A 68 10.98 42.54 -10.54
CA TRP A 68 11.09 41.90 -9.24
C TRP A 68 10.31 40.58 -9.14
N GLN A 69 9.11 40.43 -9.73
CA GLN A 69 8.38 39.16 -9.63
C GLN A 69 9.13 38.05 -10.38
N MET A 70 9.73 38.38 -11.53
CA MET A 70 10.54 37.44 -12.30
C MET A 70 11.84 37.09 -11.55
N ASN A 71 12.49 38.08 -10.92
CA ASN A 71 13.69 37.87 -10.10
C ASN A 71 13.43 37.02 -8.86
N VAL A 72 12.18 36.89 -8.39
CA VAL A 72 11.81 36.05 -7.24
C VAL A 72 11.24 34.71 -7.70
N GLY A 73 10.34 34.69 -8.68
CA GLY A 73 9.62 33.50 -9.14
C GLY A 73 10.54 32.45 -9.76
N VAL A 74 11.49 32.86 -10.61
CA VAL A 74 12.44 31.94 -11.25
C VAL A 74 13.33 31.22 -10.24
N PRO A 75 14.06 31.91 -9.33
CA PRO A 75 14.87 31.21 -8.33
C PRO A 75 14.02 30.42 -7.34
N LEU A 76 12.80 30.87 -6.98
CA LEU A 76 11.90 30.10 -6.14
C LEU A 76 11.58 28.73 -6.75
N LEU A 77 11.26 28.67 -8.05
CA LEU A 77 11.01 27.41 -8.75
C LEU A 77 12.25 26.53 -8.85
N LEU A 78 13.41 27.10 -9.19
CA LEU A 78 14.67 26.36 -9.31
C LEU A 78 15.14 25.78 -7.97
N ILE A 79 15.13 26.58 -6.92
CA ILE A 79 15.53 26.15 -5.58
C ILE A 79 14.54 25.11 -5.05
N SER A 80 13.23 25.34 -5.20
CA SER A 80 12.20 24.37 -4.84
C SER A 80 12.41 23.04 -5.56
N TRP A 81 12.73 23.08 -6.85
CA TRP A 81 13.01 21.88 -7.65
C TRP A 81 14.23 21.10 -7.11
N ILE A 82 15.36 21.77 -6.85
CA ILE A 82 16.55 21.13 -6.28
C ILE A 82 16.26 20.52 -4.90
N ILE A 83 15.58 21.28 -4.02
CA ILE A 83 15.19 20.81 -2.69
C ILE A 83 14.28 19.58 -2.81
N SER A 84 13.35 19.58 -3.77
CA SER A 84 12.43 18.47 -4.00
C SER A 84 13.16 17.18 -4.35
N ILE A 85 14.23 17.24 -5.16
CA ILE A 85 15.08 16.09 -5.51
C ILE A 85 15.74 15.53 -4.25
N ILE A 86 16.39 16.38 -3.45
CA ILE A 86 17.04 15.97 -2.19
C ILE A 86 16.01 15.34 -1.24
N HIS A 87 14.84 15.96 -1.11
CA HIS A 87 13.76 15.49 -0.26
C HIS A 87 13.23 14.14 -0.73
N ALA A 88 13.11 13.91 -2.05
CA ALA A 88 12.68 12.64 -2.62
C ALA A 88 13.62 11.49 -2.23
N PHE A 89 14.94 11.71 -2.25
CA PHE A 89 15.92 10.72 -1.80
C PHE A 89 15.79 10.38 -0.30
N LYS A 90 15.49 11.39 0.55
CA LYS A 90 15.24 11.15 1.98
C LYS A 90 13.96 10.35 2.19
N VAL A 91 12.87 10.77 1.55
CA VAL A 91 11.55 10.13 1.66
C VAL A 91 11.56 8.70 1.11
N ARG A 92 12.39 8.41 0.10
CA ARG A 92 12.52 7.06 -0.46
C ARG A 92 12.77 5.98 0.60
N LYS A 93 13.67 6.24 1.55
CA LYS A 93 13.99 5.24 2.60
C LYS A 93 12.79 4.98 3.49
N GLU A 94 12.11 6.04 3.92
CA GLU A 94 10.91 5.97 4.77
C GLU A 94 9.72 5.35 4.03
N TYR A 95 9.54 5.70 2.76
CA TYR A 95 8.52 5.15 1.86
C TYR A 95 8.64 3.63 1.75
N LEU A 96 9.84 3.12 1.45
CA LEU A 96 10.06 1.67 1.31
C LEU A 96 9.77 0.93 2.62
N LEU A 97 10.16 1.52 3.76
CA LEU A 97 9.91 0.94 5.08
C LEU A 97 8.41 0.87 5.40
N ARG A 98 7.67 1.97 5.17
CA ARG A 98 6.22 1.99 5.39
C ARG A 98 5.46 1.10 4.43
N LEU A 99 5.93 0.99 3.19
CA LEU A 99 5.36 0.08 2.19
C LEU A 99 5.54 -1.38 2.61
N GLU A 100 6.74 -1.74 3.07
CA GLU A 100 7.02 -3.08 3.60
C GLU A 100 6.15 -3.39 4.83
N ALA A 101 6.05 -2.46 5.78
CA ALA A 101 5.20 -2.62 6.96
C ALA A 101 3.73 -2.88 6.59
N ARG A 102 3.19 -2.13 5.61
CA ARG A 102 1.83 -2.35 5.11
C ARG A 102 1.65 -3.69 4.39
N GLN A 103 2.64 -4.13 3.61
CA GLN A 103 2.56 -5.43 2.94
C GLN A 103 2.59 -6.59 3.94
N LEU A 104 3.41 -6.47 4.99
CA LEU A 104 3.45 -7.48 6.05
C LEU A 104 2.15 -7.51 6.86
N SER A 105 1.55 -6.35 7.15
CA SER A 105 0.26 -6.32 7.85
C SER A 105 -0.86 -6.92 7.00
N SER A 106 -0.94 -6.60 5.70
CA SER A 106 -1.98 -7.15 4.82
C SER A 106 -1.86 -8.67 4.65
N LEU A 107 -0.63 -9.20 4.53
CA LEU A 107 -0.41 -10.64 4.46
C LEU A 107 -0.80 -11.35 5.77
N ARG A 108 -0.58 -10.70 6.91
CA ARG A 108 -0.98 -11.23 8.21
C ARG A 108 -2.50 -11.25 8.34
N GLU A 109 -3.16 -10.14 8.00
CA GLU A 109 -4.63 -10.03 8.00
C GLU A 109 -5.26 -11.08 7.09
N GLU A 110 -4.71 -11.30 5.89
CA GLU A 110 -5.18 -12.33 4.96
C GLU A 110 -5.01 -13.75 5.54
N LYS A 111 -3.87 -14.05 6.18
CA LYS A 111 -3.65 -15.35 6.84
C LYS A 111 -4.60 -15.58 8.00
N GLU A 112 -4.85 -14.56 8.81
CA GLU A 112 -5.80 -14.62 9.91
C GLU A 112 -7.23 -14.82 9.39
N LEU A 113 -7.60 -14.14 8.30
CA LEU A 113 -8.90 -14.33 7.64
C LEU A 113 -9.05 -15.75 7.07
N LYS A 114 -8.04 -16.25 6.37
CA LYS A 114 -8.01 -17.63 5.87
C LYS A 114 -8.20 -18.64 7.00
N ARG A 115 -7.40 -18.53 8.06
CA ARG A 115 -7.49 -19.41 9.24
C ARG A 115 -8.88 -19.41 9.87
N LYS A 116 -9.55 -18.26 9.96
CA LYS A 116 -10.93 -18.18 10.48
C LYS A 116 -11.93 -18.94 9.59
N ILE A 117 -11.78 -18.85 8.28
CA ILE A 117 -12.65 -19.56 7.33
C ILE A 117 -12.39 -21.08 7.39
N GLU A 118 -11.15 -21.51 7.55
CA GLU A 118 -10.81 -22.94 7.71
C GLU A 118 -11.45 -23.53 8.98
N ASP A 119 -11.42 -22.79 10.09
CA ASP A 119 -12.04 -23.19 11.36
C ASP A 119 -13.57 -23.24 11.28
N GLU A 120 -14.20 -22.25 10.62
CA GLU A 120 -15.66 -22.14 10.52
C GLU A 120 -16.28 -23.15 9.54
N TYR A 121 -15.61 -23.41 8.41
CA TYR A 121 -16.15 -24.23 7.32
C TYR A 121 -15.45 -25.59 7.14
N GLY A 122 -14.36 -25.87 7.87
CA GLY A 122 -13.59 -27.11 7.75
C GLY A 122 -12.88 -27.28 6.39
N VAL A 123 -12.62 -26.18 5.68
CA VAL A 123 -11.91 -26.17 4.39
C VAL A 123 -10.41 -26.05 4.63
N ASP A 124 -9.55 -26.70 3.83
CA ASP A 124 -8.09 -26.55 3.89
C ASP A 124 -7.59 -25.84 2.63
N PHE A 125 -7.09 -24.60 2.77
CA PHE A 125 -6.57 -23.82 1.64
C PHE A 125 -5.12 -24.17 1.27
N ASN A 126 -4.41 -25.02 2.03
CA ASN A 126 -3.01 -25.39 1.79
C ASN A 126 -2.81 -26.54 0.79
N LEU A 127 -3.86 -27.29 0.42
CA LEU A 127 -3.72 -28.48 -0.44
C LEU A 127 -3.38 -28.20 -1.91
N ASN A 128 -3.42 -26.95 -2.38
CA ASN A 128 -3.27 -26.61 -3.80
C ASN A 128 -1.88 -26.13 -4.22
N THR A 129 -0.85 -26.23 -3.37
CA THR A 129 0.55 -25.91 -3.76
C THR A 129 1.42 -27.17 -3.75
N THR A 130 1.22 -27.99 -4.79
CA THR A 130 2.16 -28.97 -5.36
C THR A 130 2.93 -29.89 -4.40
N GLU A 131 2.33 -31.03 -4.05
CA GLU A 131 2.99 -32.34 -4.09
C GLU A 131 2.01 -33.36 -4.70
N PRO A 132 2.39 -34.11 -5.75
CA PRO A 132 1.63 -35.26 -6.20
C PRO A 132 2.15 -36.48 -5.45
N GLU A 133 1.74 -36.68 -4.19
CA GLU A 133 1.93 -38.00 -3.59
C GLU A 133 0.77 -38.44 -2.69
N HIS A 134 -0.01 -39.35 -3.27
CA HIS A 134 -0.60 -40.51 -2.62
C HIS A 134 -1.01 -40.39 -1.14
N SER A 135 -2.25 -39.96 -0.89
CA SER A 135 -2.93 -40.30 0.38
C SER A 135 -4.31 -40.88 0.11
N LYS A 136 -4.33 -42.22 0.01
CA LYS A 136 -5.55 -43.01 0.22
C LYS A 136 -6.02 -42.79 1.67
N ARG A 137 -6.76 -41.71 1.94
CA ARG A 137 -7.53 -41.63 3.20
C ARG A 137 -9.01 -41.94 2.91
N PRO A 138 -9.63 -42.83 3.68
CA PRO A 138 -11.05 -43.10 3.55
C PRO A 138 -11.86 -41.88 3.97
N LEU A 139 -12.92 -41.61 3.21
CA LEU A 139 -13.90 -40.56 3.47
C LEU A 139 -14.43 -40.68 4.91
N PRO A 140 -14.65 -39.56 5.63
CA PRO A 140 -15.35 -39.60 6.90
C PRO A 140 -16.76 -40.16 6.67
N GLN A 141 -17.08 -41.25 7.36
CA GLN A 141 -18.44 -41.77 7.41
C GLN A 141 -19.32 -40.72 8.08
N THR A 142 -20.18 -40.08 7.29
CA THR A 142 -21.28 -39.30 7.83
C THR A 142 -22.19 -40.28 8.58
N VAL A 143 -22.33 -40.05 9.89
CA VAL A 143 -23.25 -40.80 10.75
C VAL A 143 -24.66 -40.61 10.20
N PRO A 144 -25.42 -41.68 9.91
CA PRO A 144 -26.82 -41.54 9.55
C PRO A 144 -27.60 -41.23 10.83
N THR A 145 -27.97 -39.97 11.03
CA THR A 145 -29.00 -39.60 12.01
C THR A 145 -30.34 -40.11 11.50
N LYS A 146 -30.65 -41.37 11.83
CA LYS A 146 -31.97 -41.96 11.65
C LYS A 146 -32.36 -42.71 12.93
N GLY A 147 -33.00 -41.99 13.85
CA GLY A 147 -33.58 -42.54 15.06
C GLY A 147 -34.84 -41.76 15.41
N ASN A 148 -35.98 -42.32 15.03
CA ASN A 148 -37.32 -41.79 15.27
C ASN A 148 -37.53 -41.65 16.79
N LEU A 149 -37.84 -40.44 17.29
CA LEU A 149 -38.18 -40.24 18.70
C LEU A 149 -39.57 -40.84 18.96
N ILE A 150 -39.61 -42.10 19.40
CA ILE A 150 -40.84 -42.73 19.86
C ILE A 150 -41.17 -42.17 21.25
N ARG A 151 -42.25 -41.39 21.27
CA ARG A 151 -42.99 -40.94 22.45
C ARG A 151 -43.40 -42.14 23.31
N GLN A 152 -42.92 -42.21 24.55
CA GLN A 152 -43.52 -43.05 25.59
C GLN A 152 -44.27 -42.16 26.59
N SER A 153 -45.59 -42.27 26.54
CA SER A 153 -46.48 -41.95 27.66
C SER A 153 -46.47 -43.11 28.65
N SER A 154 -46.14 -42.86 29.91
CA SER A 154 -46.50 -43.75 31.01
C SER A 154 -47.35 -42.99 32.01
N HIS A 155 -48.64 -43.30 31.94
CA HIS A 155 -49.65 -43.11 32.95
C HIS A 155 -49.45 -44.15 34.07
N ASN A 156 -49.99 -43.87 35.27
CA ASN A 156 -50.17 -44.71 36.46
C ASN A 156 -49.06 -44.54 37.51
N GLU A 157 -49.34 -44.27 38.79
CA GLU A 157 -50.59 -44.32 39.60
C GLU A 157 -50.75 -43.10 40.49
#